data_AF-A0A0D6KX85-F1
#
_entry.id   AF-A0A0D6KX85-F1
#
_cell.length_a   1.000
_cell.length_b   1.000
_cell.length_c   1.000
_cell.angle_alpha   90.00
_cell.angle_beta   90.00
_cell.angle_gamma   90.00
#
_symmetry.space_group_name_H-M   'P 1'
#
loop_
_entity.id
_entity.type
_entity.pdbx_description
1 polymer ?
#
loop_
_entity_poly.entity_id
_entity_poly.type
_entity_poly.pdbx_seq_one_letter_code
_entity_poly.pdbx_strand_id
1 'polypeptide(L)'
;MGLDVQNGYQGNVPVHKYPDFSQQGYQVIRELGRNRQAGRTTYLAHALKTEQKIVIKEFRFAHAIPDSSVVKAYESEIAILQQINHARVPRYVDSFATPAGFYMLQEYKNAPSLASQYSFHPEEIKKIAISVLEILVDLQKRVSPIIHRDIKPENLLVDQQFNAYLVDFGLARNKGAKMTLSSFAVGTPGFMPPEEQFGYPLTEASDLYSLGATLICLLTNTRSVNISHLIDDKYRFKVQKLLPQINPYFKRWIMKMVEYKRQHRYANAAVALEVLKTIPVLGNATAWETLAATIKRKKKIFVLGLATIGTIATAGKTLIIAQSENIHKQTLETRECHAFNAIASCLNKPNH
;
A
#
# COMPACT_ATOMS: atom_id res chain seq x y z
N MET A 1 -10.42 -34.53 73.47
CA MET A 1 -8.98 -34.20 73.33
C MET A 1 -8.75 -33.97 71.85
N GLY A 2 -8.81 -32.76 71.28
CA GLY A 2 -8.01 -31.57 71.64
C GLY A 2 -6.54 -31.92 71.36
N LEU A 3 -5.84 -31.41 70.35
CA LEU A 3 -5.77 -30.01 69.89
C LEU A 3 -5.37 -29.90 68.40
N ASP A 4 -5.89 -28.84 67.78
CA ASP A 4 -5.40 -28.17 66.56
C ASP A 4 -3.91 -27.83 66.61
N VAL A 5 -3.23 -27.88 65.45
CA VAL A 5 -2.36 -26.79 64.99
C VAL A 5 -2.51 -26.64 63.48
N GLN A 6 -3.12 -25.53 63.08
CA GLN A 6 -3.09 -24.96 61.73
C GLN A 6 -1.67 -24.54 61.33
N ASN A 7 -1.30 -24.78 60.07
CA ASN A 7 -0.48 -23.91 59.21
C ASN A 7 -0.50 -24.58 57.83
N GLY A 8 -1.13 -24.05 56.79
CA GLY A 8 -1.16 -22.65 56.39
C GLY A 8 -0.23 -22.47 55.19
N TYR A 9 -0.62 -23.01 54.03
CA TYR A 9 -0.19 -22.50 52.72
C TYR A 9 -1.36 -22.61 51.74
N GLN A 10 -2.26 -21.63 51.84
CA GLN A 10 -3.00 -21.17 50.68
C GLN A 10 -2.00 -20.51 49.73
N GLY A 11 -1.78 -21.15 48.59
CA GLY A 11 -1.13 -20.55 47.44
C GLY A 11 -1.97 -20.85 46.21
N ASN A 12 -3.18 -20.28 46.14
CA ASN A 12 -3.83 -20.09 44.85
C ASN A 12 -2.96 -19.10 44.06
N VAL A 13 -1.90 -19.61 43.42
CA VAL A 13 -1.23 -18.87 42.36
C VAL A 13 -2.30 -18.66 41.31
N PRO A 14 -2.70 -17.41 41.00
CA PRO A 14 -3.54 -17.19 39.85
C PRO A 14 -2.75 -17.74 38.67
N VAL A 15 -3.21 -18.82 38.05
CA VAL A 15 -2.67 -19.25 36.78
C VAL A 15 -2.93 -18.09 35.83
N HIS A 16 -1.92 -17.22 35.66
CA HIS A 16 -2.04 -16.08 34.77
C HIS A 16 -2.43 -16.65 33.40
N LYS A 17 -3.62 -16.28 32.93
CA LYS A 17 -4.19 -16.76 31.66
C LYS A 17 -3.27 -16.48 30.46
N TYR A 18 -2.33 -15.55 30.63
CA TYR A 18 -1.37 -15.08 29.64
C TYR A 18 0.03 -14.94 30.25
N PRO A 19 1.10 -14.89 29.43
CA PRO A 19 2.46 -14.65 29.90
C PRO A 19 2.58 -13.35 30.71
N ASP A 20 3.40 -13.38 31.77
CA ASP A 20 3.73 -12.19 32.55
C ASP A 20 4.95 -11.47 31.94
N PHE A 21 4.72 -10.26 31.42
CA PHE A 21 5.75 -9.37 30.88
C PHE A 21 5.90 -8.10 31.74
N SER A 22 5.44 -8.12 32.99
CA SER A 22 5.46 -6.96 33.89
C SER A 22 6.87 -6.43 34.12
N GLN A 23 7.87 -7.32 34.23
CA GLN A 23 9.29 -6.96 34.32
C GLN A 23 9.81 -6.23 33.08
N GLN A 24 9.24 -6.51 31.91
CA GLN A 24 9.54 -5.80 30.66
C GLN A 24 8.68 -4.55 30.49
N GLY A 25 7.78 -4.25 31.44
CA GLY A 25 6.92 -3.07 31.41
C GLY A 25 5.62 -3.28 30.64
N TYR A 26 5.16 -4.51 30.44
CA TYR A 26 3.95 -4.81 29.67
C TYR A 26 2.97 -5.73 30.39
N GLN A 27 1.68 -5.47 30.23
CA GLN A 27 0.60 -6.32 30.73
C GLN A 27 -0.22 -6.88 29.57
N VAL A 28 -0.23 -8.20 29.40
CA VAL A 28 -1.02 -8.84 28.35
C VAL A 28 -2.51 -8.76 28.68
N ILE A 29 -3.29 -8.25 27.73
CA ILE A 29 -4.76 -8.15 27.80
C ILE A 29 -5.39 -9.42 27.25
N ARG A 30 -4.99 -9.82 26.03
CA ARG A 30 -5.54 -10.98 25.32
C ARG A 30 -4.64 -11.43 24.18
N GLU A 31 -4.85 -12.65 23.72
CA GLU A 31 -4.31 -13.14 22.46
C GLU A 31 -5.08 -12.56 21.26
N LEU A 32 -4.34 -12.18 20.21
CA LEU A 32 -4.87 -11.74 18.92
C LEU A 32 -4.80 -12.86 17.87
N GLY A 33 -3.83 -13.77 17.98
CA GLY A 33 -3.69 -14.91 17.10
C GLY A 33 -2.52 -15.81 17.47
N ARG A 34 -2.54 -17.05 17.00
CA ARG A 34 -1.50 -18.04 17.28
C ARG A 34 -1.27 -18.98 16.11
N ASN A 35 -0.02 -19.12 15.71
CA ASN A 35 0.46 -20.13 14.77
C ASN A 35 1.36 -21.12 15.50
N ARG A 36 0.76 -22.23 15.96
CA ARG A 36 1.46 -23.26 16.76
C ARG A 36 2.59 -23.94 15.99
N GLN A 37 2.42 -24.16 14.68
CA GLN A 37 3.40 -24.83 13.84
C GLN A 37 4.67 -23.98 13.67
N ALA A 38 4.52 -22.65 13.59
CA ALA A 38 5.64 -21.73 13.48
C ALA A 38 6.16 -21.21 14.84
N GLY A 39 5.59 -21.66 15.96
CA GLY A 39 5.95 -21.18 17.30
C GLY A 39 5.67 -19.68 17.52
N ARG A 40 4.65 -19.12 16.85
CA ARG A 40 4.33 -17.68 16.91
C ARG A 40 3.03 -17.42 17.64
N THR A 41 3.03 -16.47 18.57
CA THR A 41 1.81 -15.98 19.23
C THR A 41 1.79 -14.45 19.17
N THR A 42 0.63 -13.86 18.93
CA THR A 42 0.46 -12.41 18.91
C THR A 42 -0.48 -12.01 20.04
N TYR A 43 -0.06 -11.06 20.86
CA TYR A 43 -0.80 -10.57 22.02
C TYR A 43 -1.10 -9.08 21.87
N LEU A 44 -2.23 -8.66 22.42
CA LEU A 44 -2.52 -7.27 22.75
C LEU A 44 -2.10 -7.03 24.20
N ALA A 45 -1.32 -5.98 24.45
CA ALA A 45 -0.85 -5.62 25.78
C ALA A 45 -0.97 -4.11 26.04
N HIS A 46 -0.96 -3.71 27.32
CA HIS A 46 -0.71 -2.33 27.74
C HIS A 46 0.77 -2.15 28.06
N ALA A 47 1.36 -1.05 27.61
CA ALA A 47 2.63 -0.57 28.13
C ALA A 47 2.39 0.11 29.49
N LEU A 48 2.95 -0.43 30.57
CA LEU A 48 2.66 -0.02 31.95
C LEU A 48 3.01 1.44 32.24
N LYS A 49 4.01 2.01 31.55
CA LYS A 49 4.44 3.40 31.75
C LYS A 49 3.55 4.43 31.06
N THR A 50 2.96 4.08 29.91
CA THR A 50 2.24 5.03 29.05
C THR A 50 0.76 4.71 28.89
N GLU A 51 0.33 3.56 29.41
CA GLU A 51 -0.99 2.94 29.22
C GLU A 51 -1.37 2.69 27.75
N GLN A 52 -0.45 2.93 26.81
CA GLN A 52 -0.69 2.72 25.38
C GLN A 52 -0.85 1.23 25.07
N LYS A 53 -1.80 0.92 24.19
CA LYS A 53 -1.98 -0.43 23.65
C LYS A 53 -0.90 -0.73 22.62
N ILE A 54 -0.29 -1.90 22.75
CA ILE A 54 0.74 -2.41 21.85
C ILE A 54 0.43 -3.84 21.43
N VAL A 55 1.06 -4.27 20.34
CA VAL A 55 1.06 -5.67 19.92
C VAL A 55 2.41 -6.29 20.24
N ILE A 56 2.41 -7.42 20.92
CA ILE A 56 3.60 -8.24 21.19
C ILE A 56 3.51 -9.48 20.30
N LYS A 57 4.46 -9.64 19.37
CA LYS A 57 4.66 -10.88 18.62
C LYS A 57 5.75 -11.70 19.30
N GLU A 58 5.34 -12.83 19.86
CA GLU A 58 6.21 -13.85 20.43
C GLU A 58 6.69 -14.81 19.34
N PHE A 59 7.99 -15.11 19.35
CA PHE A 59 8.66 -16.12 18.55
C PHE A 59 9.37 -17.09 19.50
N ARG A 60 8.82 -18.29 19.67
CA ARG A 60 9.38 -19.31 20.57
C ARG A 60 10.44 -20.13 19.87
N PHE A 61 11.52 -20.44 20.59
CA PHE A 61 12.54 -21.36 20.11
C PHE A 61 12.07 -22.80 20.34
N ALA A 62 12.06 -23.64 19.30
CA ALA A 62 11.71 -25.06 19.43
C ALA A 62 12.78 -25.86 20.20
N HIS A 63 14.02 -25.35 20.24
CA HIS A 63 15.17 -25.94 20.93
C HIS A 63 15.95 -24.84 21.68
N ALA A 64 16.76 -25.23 22.67
CA ALA A 64 17.60 -24.31 23.46
C ALA A 64 18.63 -23.53 22.62
N ILE A 65 18.89 -23.97 21.39
CA ILE A 65 19.71 -23.25 20.40
C ILE A 65 18.74 -22.54 19.46
N PRO A 66 18.83 -21.20 19.30
CA PRO A 66 18.05 -20.47 18.32
C PRO A 66 18.32 -21.07 16.93
N ASP A 67 17.28 -21.59 16.28
CA ASP A 67 17.40 -21.91 14.86
C ASP A 67 17.69 -20.60 14.12
N SER A 68 18.83 -20.54 13.43
CA SER A 68 19.25 -19.38 12.65
C SER A 68 18.19 -18.91 11.65
N SER A 69 17.30 -19.81 11.21
CA SER A 69 16.18 -19.50 10.32
C SER A 69 15.08 -18.67 11.00
N VAL A 70 14.79 -18.95 12.27
CA VAL A 70 13.81 -18.21 13.10
C VAL A 70 14.38 -16.83 13.44
N VAL A 71 15.66 -16.76 13.79
CA VAL A 71 16.39 -15.51 14.06
C VAL A 71 16.33 -14.57 12.86
N LYS A 72 16.73 -15.07 11.67
CA LYS A 72 16.71 -14.30 10.43
C LYS A 72 15.31 -13.82 10.02
N ALA A 73 14.26 -14.55 10.38
CA ALA A 73 12.90 -14.22 9.99
C ALA A 73 12.37 -12.96 10.70
N TYR A 74 12.57 -12.82 12.01
CA TYR A 74 12.10 -11.63 12.74
C TYR A 74 13.04 -10.44 12.57
N GLU A 75 14.36 -10.63 12.45
CA GLU A 75 15.30 -9.54 12.15
C GLU A 75 14.95 -8.88 10.81
N SER A 76 14.58 -9.67 9.81
CA SER A 76 14.13 -9.16 8.52
C SER A 76 12.82 -8.37 8.63
N GLU A 77 11.87 -8.79 9.48
CA GLU A 77 10.61 -8.06 9.68
C GLU A 77 10.87 -6.71 10.35
N ILE A 78 11.70 -6.69 11.40
CA ILE A 78 12.11 -5.46 12.11
C ILE A 78 12.79 -4.50 11.12
N ALA A 79 13.76 -4.99 10.35
CA ALA A 79 14.48 -4.18 9.38
C ALA A 79 13.54 -3.56 8.33
N ILE A 80 12.51 -4.29 7.87
CA ILE A 80 11.51 -3.77 6.95
C ILE A 80 10.60 -2.74 7.63
N LEU A 81 10.08 -3.03 8.82
CA LEU A 81 9.19 -2.12 9.53
C LEU A 81 9.88 -0.81 9.93
N GLN A 82 11.16 -0.84 10.31
CA GLN A 82 11.95 0.35 10.61
C GLN A 82 12.14 1.27 9.39
N GLN A 83 12.03 0.73 8.18
CA GLN A 83 12.08 1.52 6.95
C GLN A 83 10.74 2.23 6.67
N ILE A 84 9.63 1.75 7.21
CA ILE A 84 8.28 2.20 6.84
C ILE A 84 7.77 3.24 7.85
N ASN A 85 7.38 4.40 7.33
CA ASN A 85 6.62 5.40 8.08
C ASN A 85 5.30 5.67 7.35
N HIS A 86 4.23 4.98 7.74
CA HIS A 86 2.91 5.12 7.12
C HIS A 86 1.81 4.92 8.16
N ALA A 87 0.81 5.81 8.19
CA ALA A 87 -0.24 5.81 9.21
C ALA A 87 -1.07 4.51 9.26
N ARG A 88 -1.15 3.78 8.14
CA ARG A 88 -1.88 2.50 8.03
C ARG A 88 -1.00 1.24 8.05
N VAL A 89 0.25 1.38 8.49
CA VAL A 89 1.16 0.26 8.78
C VAL A 89 1.59 0.37 10.25
N PRO A 90 1.61 -0.73 11.03
CA PRO A 90 2.13 -0.69 12.40
C PRO A 90 3.57 -0.23 12.45
N ARG A 91 3.87 0.78 13.27
CA ARG A 91 5.25 1.17 13.53
C ARG A 91 5.93 0.13 14.44
N TYR A 92 7.18 -0.22 14.15
CA TYR A 92 8.04 -0.91 15.10
C TYR A 92 8.24 -0.05 16.36
N VAL A 93 8.04 -0.65 17.53
CA VAL A 93 8.20 0.03 18.83
C VAL A 93 9.53 -0.36 19.45
N ASP A 94 9.72 -1.64 19.73
CA ASP A 94 10.92 -2.18 20.37
C ASP A 94 10.97 -3.72 20.22
N SER A 95 11.99 -4.35 20.80
CA SER A 95 12.04 -5.80 20.96
C SER A 95 12.80 -6.20 22.22
N PHE A 96 12.53 -7.40 22.73
CA PHE A 96 13.27 -7.98 23.83
C PHE A 96 13.39 -9.50 23.67
N ALA A 97 14.36 -10.09 24.35
CA ALA A 97 14.57 -11.53 24.40
C ALA A 97 14.41 -12.04 25.84
N THR A 98 13.92 -13.27 25.96
CA THR A 98 13.93 -14.04 27.20
C THR A 98 14.52 -15.42 26.92
N PRO A 99 14.83 -16.24 27.94
CA PRO A 99 15.21 -17.63 27.71
C PRO A 99 14.18 -18.45 26.93
N ALA A 100 12.90 -18.03 26.91
CA ALA A 100 11.82 -18.74 26.23
C ALA A 100 11.65 -18.35 24.74
N GLY A 101 12.16 -17.19 24.32
CA GLY A 101 11.87 -16.67 22.99
C GLY A 101 12.31 -15.23 22.75
N PHE A 102 12.00 -14.77 21.54
CA PHE A 102 12.14 -13.39 21.12
C PHE A 102 10.77 -12.72 21.00
N TYR A 103 10.69 -11.44 21.32
CA TYR A 103 9.45 -10.68 21.37
C TYR A 103 9.64 -9.37 20.61
N MET A 104 8.81 -9.15 19.58
CA MET A 104 8.78 -7.90 18.81
C MET A 104 7.55 -7.10 19.20
N LEU A 105 7.73 -5.80 19.42
CA LEU A 105 6.69 -4.88 19.81
C LEU A 105 6.37 -3.93 18.66
N GLN A 106 5.10 -3.76 18.39
CA GLN A 106 4.63 -2.85 17.36
C GLN A 106 3.39 -2.09 17.83
N GLU A 107 3.12 -1.00 17.13
CA GLU A 107 1.91 -0.20 17.33
C GLU A 107 0.64 -1.06 17.18
N TYR A 108 -0.30 -0.90 18.12
CA TYR A 108 -1.62 -1.50 17.97
C TYR A 108 -2.50 -0.64 17.05
N LYS A 109 -2.99 -1.24 15.95
CA LYS A 109 -4.05 -0.66 15.13
C LYS A 109 -5.40 -1.14 15.65
N ASN A 110 -6.24 -0.19 16.07
CA ASN A 110 -7.55 -0.47 16.64
C ASN A 110 -8.59 -0.77 15.54
N ALA A 111 -8.42 -1.90 14.87
CA ALA A 111 -9.31 -2.37 13.82
C ALA A 111 -9.39 -3.91 13.83
N PRO A 112 -10.56 -4.52 13.64
CA PRO A 112 -10.69 -5.96 13.47
C PRO A 112 -10.07 -6.43 12.15
N SER A 113 -9.69 -7.72 12.08
CA SER A 113 -9.22 -8.36 10.85
C SER A 113 -10.35 -8.51 9.84
N LEU A 114 -10.06 -8.41 8.55
CA LEU A 114 -11.00 -8.74 7.47
C LEU A 114 -11.40 -10.22 7.44
N ALA A 115 -10.64 -11.10 8.09
CA ALA A 115 -11.01 -12.51 8.25
C ALA A 115 -12.11 -12.73 9.29
N SER A 116 -12.42 -11.71 10.12
CA SER A 116 -13.58 -11.72 11.01
C SER A 116 -14.85 -11.73 10.15
N GLN A 117 -15.79 -12.64 10.40
CA GLN A 117 -16.93 -13.01 9.54
C GLN A 117 -17.96 -11.88 9.27
N TYR A 118 -17.53 -10.79 8.66
CA TYR A 118 -18.37 -9.69 8.20
C TYR A 118 -18.58 -9.82 6.69
N SER A 119 -19.83 -9.73 6.26
CA SER A 119 -20.13 -9.56 4.85
C SER A 119 -20.01 -8.07 4.51
N PHE A 120 -19.27 -7.75 3.46
CA PHE A 120 -19.09 -6.37 3.00
C PHE A 120 -19.91 -6.13 1.73
N HIS A 121 -20.51 -4.96 1.63
CA HIS A 121 -21.10 -4.49 0.38
C HIS A 121 -19.99 -4.17 -0.64
N PRO A 122 -20.25 -4.34 -1.95
CA PRO A 122 -19.25 -4.05 -2.98
C PRO A 122 -18.63 -2.64 -2.90
N GLU A 123 -19.40 -1.65 -2.43
CA GLU A 123 -18.92 -0.27 -2.28
C GLU A 123 -17.90 -0.12 -1.15
N GLU A 124 -18.09 -0.87 -0.07
CA GLU A 124 -17.16 -0.96 1.05
C GLU A 124 -15.89 -1.68 0.61
N ILE A 125 -16.02 -2.77 -0.15
CA ILE A 125 -14.89 -3.49 -0.74
C ILE A 125 -14.06 -2.57 -1.65
N LYS A 126 -14.70 -1.68 -2.43
CA LYS A 126 -13.96 -0.67 -3.20
C LYS A 126 -13.19 0.30 -2.30
N LYS A 127 -13.77 0.77 -1.19
CA LYS A 127 -13.07 1.66 -0.23
C LYS A 127 -11.86 0.95 0.39
N ILE A 128 -12.03 -0.31 0.80
CA ILE A 128 -10.95 -1.16 1.31
C ILE A 128 -9.85 -1.31 0.25
N ALA A 129 -10.21 -1.63 -1.00
CA ALA A 129 -9.26 -1.77 -2.09
C ALA A 129 -8.45 -0.49 -2.35
N ILE A 130 -9.11 0.68 -2.34
CA ILE A 130 -8.44 1.98 -2.43
C ILE A 130 -7.44 2.15 -1.28
N SER A 131 -7.89 1.88 -0.04
CA SER A 131 -7.04 2.04 1.13
C SER A 131 -5.80 1.15 1.09
N VAL A 132 -5.93 -0.12 0.66
CA VAL A 132 -4.77 -1.02 0.52
C VAL A 132 -3.85 -0.57 -0.61
N LEU A 133 -4.39 -0.15 -1.75
CA LEU A 133 -3.58 0.32 -2.88
C LEU A 133 -2.76 1.55 -2.53
N GLU A 134 -3.29 2.47 -1.72
CA GLU A 134 -2.52 3.62 -1.25
C GLU A 134 -1.32 3.21 -0.36
N ILE A 135 -1.50 2.20 0.50
CA ILE A 135 -0.36 1.60 1.24
C ILE A 135 0.66 1.03 0.25
N LEU A 136 0.21 0.26 -0.74
CA LEU A 136 1.10 -0.36 -1.71
C LEU A 136 1.83 0.66 -2.59
N VAL A 137 1.20 1.78 -2.95
CA VAL A 137 1.85 2.89 -3.65
C VAL A 137 3.03 3.40 -2.81
N ASP A 138 2.84 3.58 -1.51
CA ASP A 138 3.88 4.08 -0.61
C ASP A 138 5.01 3.08 -0.38
N LEU A 139 4.73 1.77 -0.39
CA LEU A 139 5.74 0.72 -0.33
C LEU A 139 6.53 0.60 -1.65
N GLN A 140 5.85 0.76 -2.79
CA GLN A 140 6.42 0.56 -4.12
C GLN A 140 7.19 1.77 -4.65
N LYS A 141 6.87 3.00 -4.20
CA LYS A 141 7.56 4.23 -4.65
C LYS A 141 8.95 4.43 -4.05
N ARG A 142 9.36 3.57 -3.12
CA ARG A 142 10.64 3.66 -2.41
C ARG A 142 11.81 3.36 -3.34
N VAL A 143 13.00 3.87 -3.02
CA VAL A 143 14.25 3.58 -3.76
C VAL A 143 14.49 2.07 -3.87
N SER A 144 14.24 1.36 -2.77
CA SER A 144 14.12 -0.10 -2.76
C SER A 144 12.64 -0.45 -2.53
N PRO A 145 11.87 -0.80 -3.58
CA PRO A 145 10.46 -1.14 -3.43
C PRO A 145 10.29 -2.32 -2.47
N ILE A 146 9.32 -2.22 -1.56
CA ILE A 146 8.99 -3.31 -0.63
C ILE A 146 7.82 -4.10 -1.21
N ILE A 147 7.98 -5.43 -1.30
CA ILE A 147 6.92 -6.37 -1.67
C ILE A 147 6.46 -7.07 -0.40
N HIS A 148 5.16 -7.03 -0.09
CA HIS A 148 4.59 -7.55 1.15
C HIS A 148 4.52 -9.09 1.16
N ARG A 149 4.12 -9.69 0.04
CA ARG A 149 4.04 -11.15 -0.21
C ARG A 149 2.97 -11.94 0.54
N ASP A 150 2.37 -11.39 1.59
CA ASP A 150 1.31 -12.09 2.35
C ASP A 150 0.03 -11.26 2.51
N ILE A 151 -0.46 -10.64 1.43
CA ILE A 151 -1.72 -9.87 1.46
C ILE A 151 -2.91 -10.84 1.40
N LYS A 152 -3.70 -10.86 2.46
CA LYS A 152 -4.89 -11.72 2.64
C LYS A 152 -5.80 -11.13 3.73
N PRO A 153 -7.06 -11.60 3.88
CA PRO A 153 -7.99 -11.09 4.89
C PRO A 153 -7.42 -11.07 6.32
N GLU A 154 -6.62 -12.06 6.70
CA GLU A 154 -6.02 -12.18 8.04
C GLU A 154 -5.03 -11.04 8.33
N ASN A 155 -4.33 -10.56 7.30
CA ASN A 155 -3.26 -9.55 7.39
C ASN A 155 -3.74 -8.14 7.03
N LEU A 156 -5.05 -7.96 6.87
CA LEU A 156 -5.68 -6.66 6.67
C LEU A 156 -6.65 -6.41 7.82
N LEU A 157 -6.42 -5.33 8.56
CA LEU A 157 -7.37 -4.84 9.55
C LEU A 157 -8.21 -3.73 8.92
N VAL A 158 -9.48 -3.62 9.26
CA VAL A 158 -10.35 -2.58 8.70
C VAL A 158 -11.18 -1.92 9.80
N ASP A 159 -11.15 -0.58 9.85
CA ASP A 159 -11.98 0.19 10.79
C ASP A 159 -13.40 0.43 10.26
N GLN A 160 -14.22 1.10 11.07
CA GLN A 160 -15.62 1.39 10.75
C GLN A 160 -15.79 2.33 9.55
N GLN A 161 -14.73 3.02 9.13
CA GLN A 161 -14.71 3.92 7.98
C GLN A 161 -14.14 3.23 6.73
N PHE A 162 -13.87 1.93 6.80
CA PHE A 162 -13.27 1.12 5.75
C PHE A 162 -11.82 1.49 5.42
N ASN A 163 -11.11 2.15 6.34
CA ASN A 163 -9.67 2.29 6.20
C ASN A 163 -9.02 0.95 6.53
N ALA A 164 -8.24 0.45 5.59
CA ALA A 164 -7.46 -0.76 5.74
C ALA A 164 -6.09 -0.45 6.35
N TYR A 165 -5.64 -1.32 7.25
CA TYR A 165 -4.31 -1.32 7.84
C TYR A 165 -3.63 -2.63 7.44
N LEU A 166 -2.47 -2.53 6.81
CA LEU A 166 -1.68 -3.70 6.39
C LEU A 166 -0.76 -4.10 7.54
N VAL A 167 -0.87 -5.35 7.97
CA VAL A 167 -0.09 -5.90 9.08
C VAL A 167 0.66 -7.16 8.63
N ASP A 168 1.62 -7.57 9.46
CA ASP A 168 2.43 -8.78 9.29
C ASP A 168 3.41 -8.75 8.10
N PHE A 169 4.56 -8.13 8.32
CA PHE A 169 5.62 -7.97 7.32
C PHE A 169 6.65 -9.11 7.37
N GLY A 170 6.33 -10.23 8.02
CA GLY A 170 7.26 -11.35 8.19
C GLY A 170 7.79 -11.93 6.89
N LEU A 171 6.99 -11.91 5.81
CA LEU A 171 7.42 -12.32 4.47
C LEU A 171 7.94 -11.18 3.60
N ALA A 172 7.71 -9.94 4.01
CA ALA A 172 7.98 -8.76 3.20
C ALA A 172 9.49 -8.60 2.93
N ARG A 173 9.85 -8.23 1.70
CA ARG A 173 11.26 -8.06 1.30
C ARG A 173 11.40 -6.89 0.34
N ASN A 174 12.61 -6.32 0.33
CA ASN A 174 13.02 -5.40 -0.73
C ASN A 174 13.07 -6.15 -2.07
N LYS A 175 12.58 -5.52 -3.13
CA LYS A 175 12.60 -6.06 -4.49
C LYS A 175 14.04 -6.39 -4.90
N GLY A 176 14.24 -7.60 -5.43
CA GLY A 176 15.57 -8.10 -5.82
C GLY A 176 16.39 -8.73 -4.69
N ALA A 177 15.89 -8.75 -3.45
CA ALA A 177 16.52 -9.52 -2.38
C ALA A 177 16.55 -11.01 -2.73
N LYS A 178 17.69 -11.68 -2.49
CA LYS A 178 17.82 -13.13 -2.73
C LYS A 178 16.85 -13.89 -1.84
N MET A 179 15.99 -14.71 -2.45
CA MET A 179 15.10 -15.60 -1.73
C MET A 179 15.83 -16.88 -1.34
N THR A 180 15.73 -17.29 -0.07
CA THR A 180 16.19 -18.61 0.37
C THR A 180 15.18 -19.67 -0.05
N LEU A 181 15.62 -20.92 -0.24
CA LEU A 181 14.72 -22.04 -0.59
C LEU A 181 13.57 -22.22 0.42
N SER A 182 13.84 -21.96 1.71
CA SER A 182 12.84 -21.98 2.79
C SER A 182 11.77 -20.90 2.66
N SER A 183 11.99 -19.84 1.87
CA SER A 183 11.04 -18.74 1.67
C SER A 183 9.96 -19.04 0.63
N PHE A 184 10.13 -20.08 -0.20
CA PHE A 184 9.17 -20.45 -1.26
C PHE A 184 8.00 -21.30 -0.75
N ALA A 185 8.17 -21.98 0.38
CA ALA A 185 7.14 -22.82 0.98
C ALA A 185 6.19 -22.05 1.92
N VAL A 186 6.26 -20.70 1.94
CA VAL A 186 5.58 -19.89 2.95
C VAL A 186 4.57 -18.95 2.31
N GLY A 187 3.30 -19.12 2.67
CA GLY A 187 2.17 -18.27 2.28
C GLY A 187 0.87 -19.08 2.29
N THR A 188 -0.28 -18.41 2.09
CA THR A 188 -1.59 -19.08 2.13
C THR A 188 -2.05 -19.43 0.71
N PRO A 189 -2.30 -20.73 0.40
CA PRO A 189 -2.75 -21.16 -0.92
C PRO A 189 -3.94 -20.35 -1.43
N GLY A 190 -3.84 -19.92 -2.68
CA GLY A 190 -4.87 -19.14 -3.39
C GLY A 190 -4.77 -17.61 -3.24
N PHE A 191 -4.07 -17.08 -2.23
CA PHE A 191 -3.65 -15.67 -2.19
C PHE A 191 -2.25 -15.46 -2.76
N MET A 192 -1.40 -16.50 -2.69
CA MET A 192 -0.05 -16.48 -3.23
C MET A 192 -0.07 -16.43 -4.77
N PRO A 193 0.63 -15.47 -5.41
CA PRO A 193 0.70 -15.39 -6.86
C PRO A 193 1.44 -16.60 -7.46
N PRO A 194 1.10 -17.03 -8.69
CA PRO A 194 1.73 -18.18 -9.32
C PRO A 194 3.26 -18.08 -9.39
N GLU A 195 3.80 -16.89 -9.70
CA GLU A 195 5.24 -16.69 -9.74
C GLU A 195 5.94 -16.95 -8.39
N GLU A 196 5.26 -16.74 -7.27
CA GLU A 196 5.81 -17.04 -5.95
C GLU A 196 5.81 -18.54 -5.66
N GLN A 197 4.74 -19.24 -6.06
CA GLN A 197 4.61 -20.69 -5.93
C GLN A 197 5.71 -21.45 -6.70
N PHE A 198 6.12 -20.91 -7.85
CA PHE A 198 7.20 -21.47 -8.67
C PHE A 198 8.59 -20.93 -8.34
N GLY A 199 8.69 -20.03 -7.35
CA GLY A 199 9.96 -19.42 -6.95
C GLY A 199 10.58 -18.49 -8.00
N TYR A 200 9.77 -17.93 -8.90
CA TYR A 200 10.21 -16.88 -9.81
C TYR A 200 10.34 -15.53 -9.09
N PRO A 201 11.14 -14.59 -9.62
CA PRO A 201 11.32 -13.28 -9.00
C PRO A 201 9.99 -12.54 -8.84
N LEU A 202 9.77 -11.93 -7.68
CA LEU A 202 8.55 -11.17 -7.40
C LEU A 202 8.65 -9.73 -7.88
N THR A 203 7.49 -9.13 -8.12
CA THR A 203 7.36 -7.74 -8.59
C THR A 203 6.22 -7.04 -7.85
N GLU A 204 6.06 -5.76 -8.09
CA GLU A 204 4.94 -4.95 -7.62
C GLU A 204 3.58 -5.56 -7.99
N ALA A 205 3.51 -6.21 -9.16
CA ALA A 205 2.32 -6.92 -9.64
C ALA A 205 2.01 -8.21 -8.86
N SER A 206 2.93 -8.71 -8.04
CA SER A 206 2.72 -9.89 -7.20
C SER A 206 1.80 -9.55 -6.02
N ASP A 207 2.01 -8.42 -5.33
CA ASP A 207 1.10 -7.94 -4.29
C ASP A 207 -0.30 -7.58 -4.85
N LEU A 208 -0.38 -7.15 -6.11
CA LEU A 208 -1.68 -6.90 -6.76
C LEU A 208 -2.48 -8.18 -6.97
N TYR A 209 -1.85 -9.30 -7.27
CA TYR A 209 -2.55 -10.58 -7.34
C TYR A 209 -3.14 -10.95 -5.99
N SER A 210 -2.35 -10.85 -4.93
CA SER A 210 -2.79 -11.18 -3.56
C SER A 210 -3.93 -10.27 -3.09
N LEU A 211 -3.87 -8.97 -3.41
CA LEU A 211 -4.99 -8.06 -3.20
C LEU A 211 -6.22 -8.47 -4.04
N GLY A 212 -6.05 -8.76 -5.33
CA GLY A 212 -7.15 -9.20 -6.19
C GLY A 212 -7.85 -10.47 -5.67
N ALA A 213 -7.07 -11.47 -5.24
CA ALA A 213 -7.57 -12.69 -4.60
C ALA A 213 -8.32 -12.38 -3.30
N THR A 214 -7.82 -11.44 -2.49
CA THR A 214 -8.49 -10.94 -1.29
C THR A 214 -9.84 -10.31 -1.61
N LEU A 215 -9.92 -9.45 -2.62
CA LEU A 215 -11.18 -8.81 -3.02
C LEU A 215 -12.19 -9.83 -3.57
N ILE A 216 -11.72 -10.83 -4.32
CA ILE A 216 -12.55 -11.95 -4.75
C ILE A 216 -13.11 -12.70 -3.53
N CYS A 217 -12.25 -13.04 -2.57
CA CYS A 217 -12.64 -13.71 -1.33
C CYS A 217 -13.79 -12.99 -0.61
N LEU A 218 -13.70 -11.66 -0.51
CA LEU A 218 -14.74 -10.81 0.10
C LEU A 218 -16.02 -10.78 -0.74
N LEU A 219 -15.91 -10.55 -2.05
CA LEU A 219 -17.07 -10.45 -2.94
C LEU A 219 -17.87 -11.74 -3.04
N THR A 220 -17.20 -12.89 -2.99
CA THR A 220 -17.85 -14.21 -3.04
C THR A 220 -18.20 -14.75 -1.65
N ASN A 221 -17.99 -13.94 -0.59
CA ASN A 221 -18.15 -14.34 0.81
C ASN A 221 -17.54 -15.72 1.11
N THR A 222 -16.37 -15.98 0.52
CA THR A 222 -15.68 -17.27 0.62
C THR A 222 -14.72 -17.20 1.80
N ARG A 223 -14.70 -18.25 2.64
CA ARG A 223 -13.70 -18.33 3.72
C ARG A 223 -12.29 -18.42 3.12
N SER A 224 -11.31 -17.74 3.71
CA SER A 224 -9.92 -17.74 3.22
C SER A 224 -9.37 -19.14 2.95
N VAL A 225 -9.67 -20.11 3.82
CA VAL A 225 -9.24 -21.52 3.69
C VAL A 225 -9.77 -22.21 2.42
N ASN A 226 -10.82 -21.67 1.81
CA ASN A 226 -11.49 -22.22 0.63
C ASN A 226 -11.19 -21.43 -0.65
N ILE A 227 -10.41 -20.34 -0.59
CA ILE A 227 -10.19 -19.48 -1.76
C ILE A 227 -9.51 -20.23 -2.92
N SER A 228 -8.61 -21.17 -2.59
CA SER A 228 -7.91 -22.01 -3.57
C SER A 228 -8.87 -22.88 -4.39
N HIS A 229 -10.02 -23.28 -3.84
CA HIS A 229 -11.03 -24.05 -4.57
C HIS A 229 -11.71 -23.26 -5.68
N LEU A 230 -11.60 -21.93 -5.67
CA LEU A 230 -12.13 -21.07 -6.74
C LEU A 230 -11.17 -20.98 -7.93
N ILE A 231 -9.96 -21.55 -7.84
CA ILE A 231 -8.93 -21.46 -8.86
C ILE A 231 -8.88 -22.78 -9.64
N ASP A 232 -8.87 -22.69 -10.96
CA ASP A 232 -8.72 -23.87 -11.83
C ASP A 232 -7.26 -24.29 -12.06
N ASP A 233 -7.08 -25.42 -12.73
CA ASP A 233 -5.79 -25.98 -13.16
C ASP A 233 -4.94 -25.02 -14.00
N LYS A 234 -5.57 -24.00 -14.59
CA LYS A 234 -4.93 -22.94 -15.39
C LYS A 234 -4.72 -21.65 -14.60
N TYR A 235 -4.83 -21.71 -13.27
CA TYR A 235 -4.69 -20.57 -12.36
C TYR A 235 -5.69 -19.43 -12.60
N ARG A 236 -6.92 -19.76 -13.02
CA ARG A 236 -7.98 -18.77 -13.26
C ARG A 236 -9.08 -18.90 -12.21
N PHE A 237 -9.54 -17.75 -11.72
CA PHE A 237 -10.67 -17.68 -10.80
C PHE A 237 -12.01 -17.97 -11.49
N LYS A 238 -12.71 -19.01 -11.05
CA LYS A 238 -14.05 -19.45 -11.49
C LYS A 238 -15.14 -18.84 -10.60
N VAL A 239 -15.31 -17.53 -10.70
CA VAL A 239 -16.15 -16.74 -9.77
C VAL A 239 -17.45 -16.25 -10.39
N GLN A 240 -17.73 -16.59 -11.66
CA GLN A 240 -18.81 -15.99 -12.45
C GLN A 240 -20.20 -16.13 -11.80
N LYS A 241 -20.47 -17.27 -11.15
CA LYS A 241 -21.75 -17.55 -10.47
C LYS A 241 -21.80 -17.07 -9.02
N LEU A 242 -20.65 -16.72 -8.45
CA LEU A 242 -20.50 -16.37 -7.03
C LEU A 242 -20.43 -14.86 -6.82
N LEU A 243 -20.03 -14.11 -7.84
CA LEU A 243 -19.95 -12.66 -7.75
C LEU A 243 -21.36 -12.05 -7.67
N PRO A 244 -21.57 -11.07 -6.79
CA PRO A 244 -22.79 -10.27 -6.79
C PRO A 244 -22.92 -9.47 -8.09
N GLN A 245 -24.11 -8.90 -8.31
CA GLN A 245 -24.34 -7.91 -9.37
C GLN A 245 -23.45 -6.69 -9.12
N ILE A 246 -22.39 -6.55 -9.90
CA ILE A 246 -21.44 -5.43 -9.86
C ILE A 246 -21.18 -4.90 -11.26
N ASN A 247 -20.65 -3.69 -11.33
CA ASN A 247 -20.30 -3.06 -12.58
C ASN A 247 -19.28 -3.93 -13.36
N PRO A 248 -19.49 -4.17 -14.67
CA PRO A 248 -18.58 -4.98 -15.48
C PRO A 248 -17.14 -4.45 -15.53
N TYR A 249 -16.93 -3.12 -15.43
CA TYR A 249 -15.61 -2.52 -15.35
C TYR A 249 -14.93 -2.81 -14.01
N PHE A 250 -15.69 -2.81 -12.91
CA PHE A 250 -15.13 -3.17 -11.59
C PHE A 250 -14.73 -4.64 -11.56
N LYS A 251 -15.60 -5.53 -12.08
CA LYS A 251 -15.28 -6.94 -12.27
C LYS A 251 -14.01 -7.13 -13.12
N ARG A 252 -13.91 -6.45 -14.27
CA ARG A 252 -12.74 -6.54 -15.16
C ARG A 252 -11.47 -6.05 -14.49
N TRP A 253 -11.56 -4.98 -13.69
CA TRP A 253 -10.44 -4.44 -12.94
C TRP A 253 -9.90 -5.48 -11.93
N ILE A 254 -10.79 -6.11 -11.15
CA ILE A 254 -10.41 -7.19 -10.20
C ILE A 254 -9.80 -8.37 -10.95
N MET A 255 -10.46 -8.84 -12.02
CA MET A 255 -9.97 -9.99 -12.79
C MET A 255 -8.60 -9.73 -13.41
N LYS A 256 -8.32 -8.50 -13.85
CA LYS A 256 -7.01 -8.10 -14.37
C LYS A 256 -5.91 -8.19 -13.30
N MET A 257 -6.23 -7.95 -12.02
CA MET A 257 -5.25 -8.07 -10.94
C MET A 257 -4.82 -9.52 -10.68
N VAL A 258 -5.70 -10.50 -10.96
CA VAL A 258 -5.45 -11.93 -10.70
C VAL A 258 -5.06 -12.72 -11.94
N GLU A 259 -4.63 -12.06 -13.02
CA GLU A 259 -4.12 -12.73 -14.21
C GLU A 259 -2.92 -13.63 -13.89
N TYR A 260 -2.88 -14.84 -14.48
CA TYR A 260 -1.78 -15.80 -14.25
C TYR A 260 -0.42 -15.19 -14.60
N LYS A 261 -0.30 -14.61 -15.80
CA LYS A 261 0.94 -13.94 -16.22
C LYS A 261 0.97 -12.54 -15.63
N ARG A 262 1.95 -12.26 -14.76
CA ARG A 262 2.15 -10.93 -14.13
C ARG A 262 2.16 -9.75 -15.12
N GLN A 263 2.67 -9.96 -16.34
CA GLN A 263 2.71 -8.93 -17.39
C GLN A 263 1.32 -8.52 -17.93
N HIS A 264 0.28 -9.33 -17.68
CA HIS A 264 -1.10 -9.01 -18.03
C HIS A 264 -1.83 -8.26 -16.90
N ARG A 265 -1.23 -8.20 -15.69
CA ARG A 265 -1.76 -7.41 -14.56
C ARG A 265 -1.47 -5.92 -14.76
N TYR A 266 -1.85 -5.11 -13.78
CA TYR A 266 -1.35 -3.74 -13.69
C TYR A 266 0.13 -3.76 -13.32
N ALA A 267 0.90 -2.82 -13.87
CA ALA A 267 2.35 -2.76 -13.64
C ALA A 267 2.71 -2.48 -12.17
N ASN A 268 1.91 -1.68 -11.47
CA ASN A 268 2.09 -1.32 -10.06
C ASN A 268 0.78 -0.81 -9.44
N ALA A 269 0.78 -0.58 -8.13
CA ALA A 269 -0.37 -0.13 -7.36
C ALA A 269 -0.88 1.25 -7.77
N ALA A 270 0.00 2.18 -8.18
CA ALA A 270 -0.40 3.52 -8.59
C ALA A 270 -1.30 3.47 -9.83
N VAL A 271 -0.91 2.66 -10.83
CA VAL A 271 -1.73 2.45 -12.04
C VAL A 271 -3.06 1.79 -11.70
N ALA A 272 -3.07 0.76 -10.85
CA ALA A 272 -4.30 0.08 -10.44
C ALA A 272 -5.25 1.03 -9.70
N LEU A 273 -4.72 1.86 -8.79
CA LEU A 273 -5.47 2.84 -7.98
C LEU A 273 -6.15 3.90 -8.84
N GLU A 274 -5.41 4.50 -9.77
CA GLU A 274 -5.96 5.55 -10.64
C GLU A 274 -7.10 5.03 -11.51
N VAL A 275 -7.00 3.80 -12.01
CA VAL A 275 -8.09 3.16 -12.73
C VAL A 275 -9.30 2.92 -11.80
N LEU A 276 -9.09 2.36 -10.61
CA LEU A 276 -10.16 2.03 -9.66
C LEU A 276 -11.00 3.24 -9.24
N LYS A 277 -10.35 4.39 -8.97
CA LYS A 277 -11.03 5.63 -8.56
C LYS A 277 -12.11 6.01 -9.57
N THR A 278 -11.85 5.79 -10.86
CA THR A 278 -12.74 6.12 -11.98
C THR A 278 -13.75 5.03 -12.34
N ILE A 279 -13.95 4.00 -11.54
CA ILE A 279 -14.89 2.92 -11.88
C ILE A 279 -16.04 2.90 -10.87
N PRO A 280 -17.31 2.98 -11.28
CA PRO A 280 -18.44 2.84 -10.38
C PRO A 280 -18.52 1.37 -9.95
N VAL A 281 -19.00 1.14 -8.74
CA VAL A 281 -19.10 -0.22 -8.21
C VAL A 281 -20.35 -0.93 -8.73
N LEU A 282 -21.46 -0.19 -8.81
CA LEU A 282 -22.75 -0.66 -9.29
C LEU A 282 -23.08 -0.01 -10.64
N GLY A 283 -24.14 -0.49 -11.29
CA GLY A 283 -24.61 0.02 -12.58
C GLY A 283 -24.05 -0.73 -13.79
N ASN A 284 -24.68 -0.49 -14.94
CA ASN A 284 -24.41 -1.13 -16.23
C ASN A 284 -23.38 -0.34 -17.07
N ALA A 285 -22.71 -1.04 -18.00
CA ALA A 285 -21.57 -0.50 -18.76
C ALA A 285 -21.93 0.74 -19.61
N THR A 286 -23.16 0.82 -20.11
CA THR A 286 -23.66 1.88 -21.00
C THR A 286 -23.68 3.26 -20.35
N ALA A 287 -24.10 3.35 -19.08
CA ALA A 287 -24.09 4.60 -18.32
C ALA A 287 -22.65 5.10 -18.09
N TRP A 288 -21.71 4.18 -17.84
CA TRP A 288 -20.31 4.55 -17.62
C TRP A 288 -19.57 4.91 -18.91
N GLU A 289 -19.84 4.23 -20.02
CA GLU A 289 -19.28 4.60 -21.33
C GLU A 289 -19.70 6.01 -21.74
N THR A 290 -20.96 6.36 -21.48
CA THR A 290 -21.50 7.70 -21.71
C THR A 290 -20.81 8.74 -20.81
N LEU A 291 -20.64 8.44 -19.51
CA LEU A 291 -19.97 9.33 -18.56
C LEU A 291 -18.48 9.49 -18.88
N ALA A 292 -17.78 8.39 -19.17
CA ALA A 292 -16.36 8.36 -19.52
C ALA A 292 -16.10 9.09 -20.86
N ALA A 293 -16.96 8.89 -21.87
CA ALA A 293 -16.90 9.66 -23.11
C ALA A 293 -17.08 11.15 -22.86
N THR A 294 -18.00 11.53 -21.97
CA THR A 294 -18.24 12.93 -21.58
C THR A 294 -17.04 13.53 -20.84
N ILE A 295 -16.44 12.82 -19.89
CA ILE A 295 -15.23 13.25 -19.16
C ILE A 295 -14.05 13.38 -20.12
N LYS A 296 -13.85 12.41 -21.01
CA LYS A 296 -12.77 12.42 -22.02
C LYS A 296 -12.95 13.57 -23.01
N ARG A 297 -14.20 13.87 -23.40
CA ARG A 297 -14.55 15.03 -24.24
C ARG A 297 -14.28 16.34 -23.50
N LYS A 298 -14.64 16.48 -22.22
CA LYS A 298 -14.31 17.66 -21.39
C LYS A 298 -12.80 17.86 -21.23
N LYS A 299 -12.03 16.80 -20.95
CA LYS A 299 -10.56 16.87 -20.90
C LYS A 299 -9.96 17.27 -22.25
N LYS A 300 -10.46 16.73 -23.36
CA LYS A 300 -9.99 17.07 -24.72
C LYS A 300 -10.29 18.54 -25.08
N ILE A 301 -11.48 19.04 -24.72
CA ILE A 301 -11.86 20.46 -24.90
C ILE A 301 -10.98 21.37 -24.03
N PHE A 302 -10.72 20.99 -22.77
CA PHE A 302 -9.86 21.76 -21.86
C PHE A 302 -8.41 21.85 -22.35
N VAL A 303 -7.84 20.73 -22.81
CA VAL A 303 -6.48 20.70 -23.40
C VAL A 303 -6.42 21.50 -24.70
N LEU A 304 -7.46 21.43 -25.55
CA LEU A 304 -7.53 22.23 -26.76
C LEU A 304 -7.65 23.72 -26.46
N GLY A 305 -8.42 24.10 -25.43
CA GLY A 305 -8.55 25.49 -24.96
C GLY A 305 -7.23 26.07 -24.43
N LEU A 306 -6.44 25.28 -23.70
CA LEU A 306 -5.09 25.67 -23.28
C LEU A 306 -4.12 25.79 -24.46
N ALA A 307 -4.21 24.89 -25.45
CA ALA A 307 -3.39 24.98 -26.66
C ALA A 307 -3.71 26.24 -27.47
N THR A 308 -5.00 26.63 -27.56
CA THR A 308 -5.41 27.87 -28.24
C THR A 308 -4.98 29.14 -27.51
N ILE A 309 -4.97 29.15 -26.18
CA ILE A 309 -4.43 30.29 -25.40
C ILE A 309 -2.92 30.39 -25.58
N GLY A 310 -2.22 29.25 -25.59
CA GLY A 310 -0.78 29.17 -25.85
C GLY A 310 -0.38 29.69 -27.23
N THR A 311 -1.14 29.36 -28.29
CA THR A 311 -0.87 29.86 -29.65
C THR A 311 -1.19 31.34 -29.82
N ILE A 312 -2.23 31.87 -29.17
CA ILE A 312 -2.50 33.31 -29.16
C ILE A 312 -1.39 34.07 -28.41
N ALA A 313 -0.90 33.52 -27.29
CA ALA A 313 0.16 34.14 -26.51
C ALA A 313 1.52 34.16 -27.25
N THR A 314 1.85 33.10 -28.00
CA THR A 314 3.08 33.07 -28.81
C THR A 314 2.97 33.97 -30.04
N ALA A 315 1.82 33.99 -30.74
CA ALA A 315 1.58 34.90 -31.85
C ALA A 315 1.58 36.38 -31.41
N GLY A 316 1.02 36.67 -30.23
CA GLY A 316 1.07 38.01 -29.63
C GLY A 316 2.50 38.45 -29.31
N LYS A 317 3.34 37.55 -28.77
CA LYS A 317 4.76 37.85 -28.53
C LYS A 317 5.55 38.10 -29.82
N THR A 318 5.37 37.29 -30.86
CA THR A 318 6.07 37.51 -32.13
C THR A 318 5.62 38.80 -32.82
N LEU A 319 4.34 39.17 -32.72
CA LEU A 319 3.84 40.43 -33.28
C LEU A 319 4.40 41.66 -32.51
N ILE A 320 4.49 41.59 -31.19
CA ILE A 320 5.07 42.65 -30.35
C ILE A 320 6.58 42.77 -30.62
N ILE A 321 7.29 41.66 -30.76
CA ILE A 321 8.72 41.65 -31.10
C ILE A 321 8.93 42.25 -32.50
N ALA A 322 8.14 41.83 -33.50
CA ALA A 322 8.22 42.37 -34.86
C ALA A 322 7.90 43.88 -34.93
N GLN A 323 6.92 44.36 -34.16
CA GLN A 323 6.66 45.80 -34.04
C GLN A 323 7.81 46.54 -33.35
N SER A 324 8.41 45.97 -32.31
CA SER A 324 9.56 46.57 -31.62
C SER A 324 10.81 46.66 -32.51
N GLU A 325 11.09 45.64 -33.33
CA GLU A 325 12.19 45.67 -34.29
C GLU A 325 11.98 46.71 -35.39
N ASN A 326 10.74 46.87 -35.86
CA ASN A 326 10.40 47.87 -36.89
C ASN A 326 10.50 49.31 -36.34
N ILE A 327 10.06 49.52 -35.10
CA ILE A 327 10.24 50.80 -34.38
C ILE A 327 11.73 51.06 -34.15
N HIS A 328 12.52 50.04 -33.77
CA HIS A 328 13.94 50.21 -33.54
C HIS A 328 14.71 50.56 -34.82
N LYS A 329 14.33 49.95 -35.96
CA LYS A 329 14.85 50.27 -37.31
C LYS A 329 14.54 51.71 -37.72
N GLN A 330 13.30 52.16 -37.54
CA GLN A 330 12.91 53.56 -37.80
C GLN A 330 13.65 54.55 -36.89
N THR A 331 13.93 54.16 -35.63
CA THR A 331 14.68 55.00 -34.68
C THR A 331 16.18 55.09 -35.03
N LEU A 332 16.76 54.03 -35.62
CA LEU A 332 18.13 54.03 -36.13
C LEU A 332 18.26 54.87 -37.41
N GLU A 333 17.31 54.75 -38.35
CA GLU A 333 17.29 55.55 -39.59
C GLU A 333 17.09 57.06 -39.31
N THR A 334 16.24 57.42 -38.34
CA THR A 334 16.12 58.83 -37.89
C THR A 334 17.36 59.35 -37.18
N ARG A 335 18.11 58.51 -36.44
CA ARG A 335 19.39 58.91 -35.83
C ARG A 335 20.50 59.13 -36.87
N GLU A 336 20.56 58.34 -37.94
CA GLU A 336 21.50 58.56 -39.05
C GLU A 336 21.15 59.83 -39.85
N CYS A 337 19.87 60.12 -40.07
CA CYS A 337 19.42 61.37 -40.69
C CYS A 337 19.72 62.61 -39.83
N HIS A 338 19.66 62.51 -38.49
CA HIS A 338 20.05 63.61 -37.61
C HIS A 338 21.57 63.81 -37.51
N ALA A 339 22.36 62.74 -37.62
CA ALA A 339 23.82 62.84 -37.69
C ALA A 339 24.30 63.52 -38.98
N PHE A 340 23.63 63.27 -40.12
CA PHE A 340 23.93 63.95 -41.39
C PHE A 340 23.53 65.45 -41.38
N ASN A 341 22.40 65.80 -40.76
CA ASN A 341 21.95 67.20 -40.66
C ASN A 341 22.74 68.04 -39.63
N ALA A 342 23.37 67.43 -38.64
CA ALA A 342 24.25 68.13 -37.70
C ALA A 342 25.63 68.48 -38.29
N ILE A 343 26.09 67.73 -39.31
CA ILE A 343 27.34 68.03 -40.02
C ILE A 343 27.12 69.13 -41.08
N ALA A 344 25.90 69.25 -41.62
CA ALA A 344 25.55 70.27 -42.61
C ALA A 344 25.34 71.69 -42.04
N SER A 345 25.12 71.86 -40.73
CA SER A 345 24.90 73.19 -40.11
C SER A 345 26.16 73.87 -39.54
N CYS A 346 27.32 73.21 -39.59
CA CYS A 346 28.60 73.76 -39.11
C CYS A 346 29.47 74.44 -40.19
N LEU A 347 29.02 74.54 -41.45
CA LEU A 347 29.80 75.12 -42.55
C LEU A 347 29.34 76.49 -43.07
N ASN A 348 28.39 77.16 -42.40
CA ASN A 348 28.02 78.54 -42.73
C ASN A 348 28.03 79.44 -41.49
N LYS A 349 29.22 79.93 -41.14
CA LYS A 349 29.40 81.17 -40.36
C LYS A 349 30.19 82.17 -41.22
N PRO A 350 29.64 83.37 -41.51
CA PRO A 350 30.38 84.43 -42.19
C PRO A 350 31.24 85.26 -41.23
N ASN A 351 32.34 85.77 -41.78
CA ASN A 351 33.38 86.59 -41.17
C ASN A 351 32.85 87.86 -40.47
N HIS A 352 33.43 88.14 -39.30
CA HIS A 352 33.87 89.48 -38.91
C HIS A 352 35.28 89.40 -38.36
#